data_AF-A0AAD6XEP5-F1
#
_entry.id   AF-A0AAD6XEP5-F1
#
_cell.length_a   1.000
_cell.length_b   1.000
_cell.length_c   1.000
_cell.angle_alpha   90.00
_cell.angle_beta   90.00
_cell.angle_gamma   90.00
#
_symmetry.space_group_name_H-M   'P 1'
#
loop_
_entity.id
_entity.type
_entity.pdbx_description
1 polymer ?
#
loop_
_entity_poly.entity_id
_entity_poly.type
_entity_poly.pdbx_seq_one_letter_code
_entity_poly.pdbx_strand_id
1 'polypeptide(L)'
;GASKYIPKHPERERKIGSKRTPCPCRLLAKTYPDTPVILAKYEDSHSHPTGSQNLIYTRVPAAIMLQIERDLRDGIRPEIVLARARGGVHTESNLPNLISVVPRREEFIRRRDIHRIEKKLDAEIIRLDPLDGKSTLEWVDHLNAIGALMYFKSSSDGPPADSNLDPDAFVLAFQTPYQRKCFEAWGRDFAGLDATHNTT
;
A
#
# COMPACT_ATOMS: atom_id res chain seq x y z
N GLY A 1 14.79 -16.49 1.91
CA GLY A 1 14.37 -16.97 3.24
C GLY A 1 13.18 -16.15 3.70
N ALA A 2 12.18 -16.76 4.33
CA ALA A 2 11.05 -16.02 4.88
C ALA A 2 11.55 -15.15 6.05
N SER A 3 11.27 -13.84 6.04
CA SER A 3 11.62 -13.00 7.19
C SER A 3 10.84 -13.48 8.41
N LYS A 4 11.53 -13.63 9.54
CA LYS A 4 10.92 -13.96 10.85
C LYS A 4 10.20 -12.75 11.43
N TYR A 5 9.29 -12.14 10.68
CA TYR A 5 8.51 -11.02 11.17
C TYR A 5 7.52 -11.53 12.22
N ILE A 6 7.72 -11.13 13.47
CA ILE A 6 6.78 -11.35 14.56
C ILE A 6 5.81 -10.16 14.57
N PRO A 7 4.49 -10.38 14.41
CA PRO A 7 3.51 -9.30 14.50
C PRO A 7 3.60 -8.59 15.85
N LYS A 8 3.54 -7.26 15.83
CA LYS A 8 3.57 -6.42 17.06
C LYS A 8 2.42 -6.73 18.03
N HIS A 9 1.34 -7.30 17.52
CA HIS A 9 0.12 -7.65 18.25
C HIS A 9 -0.41 -9.01 17.76
N PRO A 10 0.15 -10.14 18.23
CA PRO A 10 -0.26 -11.48 17.80
C PRO A 10 -1.70 -11.84 18.19
N GLU A 11 -2.24 -11.22 19.23
CA GLU A 11 -3.62 -11.37 19.72
C GLU A 11 -4.66 -10.77 18.77
N ARG A 12 -4.26 -9.88 17.86
CA ARG A 12 -5.19 -9.20 16.96
C ARG A 12 -5.53 -10.07 15.76
N GLU A 13 -6.78 -10.49 15.69
CA GLU A 13 -7.31 -11.10 14.49
C GLU A 13 -7.38 -10.08 13.34
N ARG A 14 -6.98 -10.52 12.15
CA ARG A 14 -7.12 -9.69 10.96
C ARG A 14 -8.60 -9.59 10.60
N LYS A 15 -9.11 -8.37 10.42
CA LYS A 15 -10.46 -8.11 9.89
C LYS A 15 -10.74 -8.79 8.53
N ILE A 16 -9.69 -9.18 7.80
CA ILE A 16 -9.79 -9.97 6.57
C ILE A 16 -8.79 -11.11 6.65
N GLY A 17 -9.28 -12.33 6.45
CA GLY A 17 -8.43 -13.50 6.28
C GLY A 17 -7.43 -13.36 5.12
N SER A 18 -6.38 -14.18 5.16
CA SER A 18 -5.45 -14.31 4.05
C SER A 18 -6.15 -14.84 2.80
N LYS A 19 -5.77 -14.35 1.61
CA LYS A 19 -6.17 -14.97 0.33
C LYS A 19 -5.54 -16.34 0.11
N ARG A 20 -4.45 -16.64 0.83
CA ARG A 20 -3.79 -17.94 0.79
C ARG A 20 -4.49 -18.86 1.78
N THR A 21 -5.23 -19.83 1.27
CA THR A 21 -5.86 -20.90 2.04
C THR A 21 -5.18 -22.23 1.66
N PRO A 22 -5.02 -23.17 2.61
CA PRO A 22 -4.56 -24.53 2.29
C PRO A 22 -5.70 -25.33 1.66
N CYS A 23 -6.21 -24.87 0.52
CA CYS A 23 -7.33 -25.51 -0.17
C CYS A 23 -6.88 -26.83 -0.80
N PRO A 24 -7.54 -27.96 -0.53
CA PRO A 24 -7.20 -29.24 -1.14
C PRO A 24 -7.67 -29.37 -2.60
N CYS A 25 -8.50 -28.44 -3.07
CA CYS A 25 -9.01 -28.42 -4.44
C CYS A 25 -7.87 -28.31 -5.46
N ARG A 26 -7.85 -29.21 -6.44
CA ARG A 26 -6.85 -29.24 -7.50
C ARG A 26 -7.37 -29.93 -8.77
N LEU A 27 -6.85 -29.48 -9.90
CA LEU A 27 -7.01 -30.14 -11.19
C LEU A 27 -5.70 -30.86 -11.54
N LEU A 28 -5.76 -32.18 -11.64
CA LEU A 28 -4.65 -33.03 -12.07
C LEU A 28 -4.85 -33.37 -13.53
N ALA A 29 -4.07 -32.77 -14.42
CA ALA A 29 -4.07 -33.09 -15.85
C ALA A 29 -2.84 -33.95 -16.19
N LYS A 30 -3.07 -35.02 -16.94
CA LYS A 30 -2.02 -35.86 -17.55
C LYS A 30 -2.14 -35.78 -19.06
N THR A 31 -1.02 -35.51 -19.71
CA THR A 31 -0.86 -35.56 -21.16
C THR A 31 0.18 -36.63 -21.52
N TYR A 32 0.05 -37.23 -22.70
CA TYR A 32 1.03 -38.20 -23.21
C TYR A 32 1.50 -37.75 -24.59
N PRO A 33 2.78 -37.97 -24.95
CA PRO A 33 3.37 -37.44 -26.19
C PRO A 33 2.62 -37.84 -27.48
N ASP A 34 2.08 -39.05 -27.52
CA ASP A 34 1.51 -39.65 -28.74
C ASP A 34 -0.02 -39.71 -28.72
N THR A 35 -0.68 -38.95 -27.83
CA THR A 35 -2.14 -38.89 -27.80
C THR A 35 -2.64 -37.46 -27.65
N PRO A 36 -3.67 -37.07 -28.43
CA PRO A 36 -4.35 -35.80 -28.22
C PRO A 36 -5.24 -35.81 -26.97
N VAL A 37 -5.37 -36.96 -26.29
CA VAL A 37 -6.26 -37.12 -25.13
C VAL A 37 -5.61 -36.58 -23.87
N ILE A 38 -6.25 -35.59 -23.25
CA ILE A 38 -5.89 -35.07 -21.93
C ILE A 38 -6.76 -35.77 -20.90
N LEU A 39 -6.13 -36.50 -19.97
CA LEU A 39 -6.83 -37.09 -18.83
C LEU A 39 -6.79 -36.10 -17.66
N ALA A 40 -7.96 -35.61 -17.25
CA ALA A 40 -8.09 -34.70 -16.12
C ALA A 40 -8.86 -35.36 -14.97
N LYS A 41 -8.33 -35.23 -13.74
CA LYS A 41 -9.03 -35.53 -12.49
C LYS A 41 -9.20 -34.23 -11.73
N TYR A 42 -10.44 -33.86 -11.43
CA TYR A 42 -10.76 -32.71 -10.60
C TYR A 42 -11.11 -33.18 -9.19
N GLU A 43 -10.41 -32.65 -8.18
CA GLU A 43 -10.73 -32.85 -6.77
C GLU A 43 -11.47 -31.61 -6.26
N ASP A 44 -12.79 -31.72 -6.07
CA ASP A 44 -13.70 -30.63 -5.70
C ASP A 44 -13.80 -30.40 -4.18
N SER A 45 -12.90 -30.99 -3.41
CA SER A 45 -12.88 -30.79 -1.96
C SER A 45 -12.33 -29.42 -1.62
N HIS A 46 -13.05 -28.65 -0.81
CA HIS A 46 -12.65 -27.33 -0.36
C HIS A 46 -12.63 -27.25 1.16
N SER A 47 -11.59 -26.62 1.72
CA SER A 47 -11.46 -26.35 3.16
C SER A 47 -12.01 -24.98 3.56
N HIS A 48 -12.70 -24.29 2.65
CA HIS A 48 -13.23 -22.95 2.82
C HIS A 48 -14.50 -22.79 1.98
N PRO A 49 -15.33 -21.78 2.28
CA PRO A 49 -16.50 -21.51 1.46
C PRO A 49 -16.16 -21.20 0.00
N THR A 50 -17.02 -21.67 -0.90
CA THR A 50 -16.99 -21.37 -2.33
C THR A 50 -18.16 -20.46 -2.72
N GLY A 51 -18.26 -20.09 -4.00
CA GLY A 51 -19.36 -19.23 -4.49
C GLY A 51 -19.31 -17.80 -3.97
N SER A 52 -20.46 -17.26 -3.58
CA SER A 52 -20.65 -15.85 -3.18
C SER A 52 -19.77 -15.43 -2.01
N GLN A 53 -19.57 -16.32 -1.03
CA GLN A 53 -18.74 -16.06 0.14
C GLN A 53 -17.25 -15.93 -0.20
N ASN A 54 -16.81 -16.53 -1.32
CA ASN A 54 -15.43 -16.45 -1.78
C ASN A 54 -15.15 -15.21 -2.66
N LEU A 55 -16.18 -14.47 -3.09
CA LEU A 55 -16.01 -13.33 -4.00
C LEU A 55 -15.05 -12.28 -3.46
N ILE A 56 -15.03 -12.02 -2.15
CA ILE A 56 -14.07 -11.07 -1.54
C ILE A 56 -12.60 -11.42 -1.86
N TYR A 57 -12.29 -12.69 -2.09
CA TYR A 57 -10.94 -13.16 -2.36
C TYR A 57 -10.61 -13.24 -3.86
N THR A 58 -11.63 -13.29 -4.73
CA THR A 58 -11.43 -13.33 -6.18
C THR A 58 -10.87 -12.01 -6.72
N ARG A 59 -10.37 -12.07 -7.96
CA ARG A 59 -9.78 -10.92 -8.66
C ARG A 59 -10.89 -9.93 -9.04
N VAL A 60 -10.63 -8.64 -8.83
CA VAL A 60 -11.51 -7.57 -9.34
C VAL A 60 -11.55 -7.64 -10.87
N PRO A 61 -12.73 -7.57 -11.52
CA PRO A 61 -12.84 -7.59 -12.97
C PRO A 61 -11.96 -6.52 -13.63
N ALA A 62 -11.33 -6.87 -14.75
CA ALA A 62 -10.39 -5.98 -15.44
C ALA A 62 -11.04 -4.66 -15.88
N ALA A 63 -12.30 -4.71 -16.36
CA ALA A 63 -13.05 -3.52 -16.76
C ALA A 63 -13.22 -2.52 -15.60
N ILE A 64 -13.46 -3.00 -14.39
CA ILE A 64 -13.61 -2.15 -13.20
C ILE A 64 -12.27 -1.58 -12.75
N MET A 65 -11.20 -2.38 -12.82
CA MET A 65 -9.85 -1.89 -12.56
C MET A 65 -9.46 -0.76 -13.51
N LEU A 66 -9.76 -0.90 -14.81
CA LEU A 66 -9.53 0.14 -15.82
C LEU A 66 -10.36 1.39 -15.56
N GLN A 67 -11.62 1.23 -15.15
CA GLN A 67 -12.47 2.36 -14.78
C GLN A 67 -11.91 3.12 -13.57
N ILE A 68 -11.49 2.41 -12.52
CA ILE A 68 -10.87 3.02 -11.33
C ILE A 68 -9.59 3.76 -11.72
N GLU A 69 -8.74 3.13 -12.54
CA GLU A 69 -7.49 3.74 -13.01
C GLU A 69 -7.76 5.02 -13.82
N ARG A 70 -8.73 5.00 -14.74
CA ARG A 70 -9.14 6.18 -15.51
C ARG A 70 -9.65 7.29 -14.60
N ASP A 71 -10.59 6.97 -13.70
CA ASP A 71 -11.16 7.98 -12.82
C ASP A 71 -10.08 8.62 -11.91
N LEU A 72 -9.10 7.83 -11.44
CA LEU A 72 -7.96 8.36 -10.68
C LEU A 72 -7.04 9.26 -11.54
N ARG A 73 -6.77 8.89 -12.80
CA ARG A 73 -6.01 9.74 -13.72
C ARG A 73 -6.71 11.06 -14.03
N ASP A 74 -8.04 11.05 -14.06
CA ASP A 74 -8.87 12.25 -14.22
C ASP A 74 -8.92 13.12 -12.93
N GLY A 75 -8.19 12.74 -11.87
CA GLY A 75 -8.12 13.47 -10.61
C GLY A 75 -9.36 13.30 -9.72
N ILE A 76 -10.21 12.30 -9.99
CA ILE A 76 -11.40 12.07 -9.17
C ILE A 76 -10.99 11.52 -7.82
N ARG A 77 -11.55 12.10 -6.76
CA ARG A 77 -11.26 11.70 -5.38
C ARG A 77 -11.57 10.22 -5.13
N PRO A 78 -10.71 9.48 -4.41
CA PRO A 78 -10.87 8.04 -4.15
C PRO A 78 -12.20 7.65 -3.51
N GLU A 79 -12.78 8.52 -2.68
CA GLU A 79 -14.09 8.28 -2.07
C GLU A 79 -15.20 8.17 -3.12
N ILE A 80 -15.15 9.03 -4.15
CA ILE A 80 -16.12 9.05 -5.24
C ILE A 80 -15.90 7.85 -6.15
N VAL A 81 -14.64 7.53 -6.46
CA VAL A 81 -14.28 6.35 -7.26
C VAL A 81 -14.77 5.06 -6.59
N LEU A 82 -14.64 4.95 -5.26
CA LEU A 82 -15.15 3.81 -4.50
C LEU A 82 -16.68 3.68 -4.60
N ALA A 83 -17.40 4.78 -4.47
CA ALA A 83 -18.85 4.79 -4.57
C ALA A 83 -19.34 4.36 -5.96
N ARG A 84 -18.67 4.85 -7.02
CA ARG A 84 -18.93 4.48 -8.41
C ARG A 84 -18.60 3.03 -8.71
N ALA A 85 -17.44 2.55 -8.25
CA ALA A 85 -16.99 1.19 -8.46
C ALA A 85 -17.94 0.17 -7.81
N ARG A 86 -18.57 0.52 -6.69
CA ARG A 86 -19.59 -0.30 -6.02
C ARG A 86 -20.99 -0.16 -6.63
N GLY A 87 -21.16 0.64 -7.68
CA GLY A 87 -22.44 0.81 -8.38
C GLY A 87 -23.56 1.39 -7.51
N GLY A 88 -23.24 2.10 -6.42
CA GLY A 88 -24.27 2.66 -5.53
C GLY A 88 -25.14 1.61 -4.82
N VAL A 89 -24.64 0.39 -4.60
CA VAL A 89 -25.41 -0.73 -4.02
C VAL A 89 -25.95 -0.43 -2.60
N HIS A 90 -25.41 0.57 -1.90
CA HIS A 90 -25.88 0.98 -0.57
C HIS A 90 -26.76 2.24 -0.56
N THR A 91 -27.29 2.70 -1.70
CA THR A 91 -28.29 3.78 -1.71
C THR A 91 -29.69 3.27 -1.35
N GLU A 92 -30.50 4.10 -0.68
CA GLU A 92 -31.89 3.78 -0.29
C GLU A 92 -32.75 3.26 -1.45
N SER A 93 -32.50 3.76 -2.66
CA SER A 93 -33.15 3.34 -3.90
C SER A 93 -32.84 1.91 -4.34
N ASN A 94 -31.70 1.35 -3.91
CA ASN A 94 -31.22 0.02 -4.33
C ASN A 94 -31.39 -1.06 -3.25
N LEU A 95 -31.89 -0.69 -2.06
CA LEU A 95 -32.16 -1.64 -0.97
C LEU A 95 -33.05 -2.83 -1.36
N PRO A 96 -34.10 -2.68 -2.20
CA PRO A 96 -34.92 -3.82 -2.65
C PRO A 96 -34.13 -4.85 -3.48
N ASN A 97 -33.07 -4.42 -4.18
CA ASN A 97 -32.24 -5.29 -5.01
C ASN A 97 -31.19 -6.08 -4.21
N LEU A 98 -30.96 -5.74 -2.93
CA LEU A 98 -30.01 -6.44 -2.06
C LEU A 98 -30.51 -7.83 -1.63
N ILE A 99 -31.81 -8.09 -1.71
CA ILE A 99 -32.44 -9.29 -1.14
C ILE A 99 -32.47 -10.46 -2.16
N SER A 100 -32.36 -10.20 -3.47
CA SER A 100 -32.52 -11.24 -4.51
C SER A 100 -31.35 -11.43 -5.47
N VAL A 101 -30.29 -10.61 -5.38
CA VAL A 101 -29.19 -10.63 -6.35
C VAL A 101 -27.97 -11.35 -5.79
N VAL A 102 -27.43 -12.31 -6.56
CA VAL A 102 -26.13 -12.92 -6.29
C VAL A 102 -25.09 -11.79 -6.21
N PRO A 103 -24.40 -11.61 -5.07
CA PRO A 103 -23.52 -10.47 -4.88
C PRO A 103 -22.41 -10.51 -5.93
N ARG A 104 -22.00 -9.33 -6.41
CA ARG A 104 -20.93 -9.20 -7.42
C ARG A 104 -19.59 -8.91 -6.77
N ARG A 105 -18.51 -9.17 -7.51
CA ARG A 105 -17.16 -8.86 -7.01
C ARG A 105 -16.98 -7.37 -6.76
N GLU A 106 -17.60 -6.51 -7.57
CA GLU A 106 -17.49 -5.06 -7.48
C GLU A 106 -17.93 -4.49 -6.13
N GLU A 107 -18.99 -5.07 -5.55
CA GLU A 107 -19.56 -4.66 -4.25
C GLU A 107 -18.53 -4.75 -3.11
N PHE A 108 -17.57 -5.68 -3.25
CA PHE A 108 -16.53 -5.92 -2.27
C PHE A 108 -15.24 -5.13 -2.52
N ILE A 109 -15.22 -4.21 -3.49
CA ILE A 109 -14.06 -3.31 -3.70
C ILE A 109 -13.88 -2.46 -2.45
N ARG A 110 -12.64 -2.33 -1.97
CA ARG A 110 -12.31 -1.55 -0.77
C ARG A 110 -11.37 -0.41 -1.14
N ARG A 111 -11.25 0.57 -0.24
CA ARG A 111 -10.27 1.67 -0.36
C ARG A 111 -8.84 1.18 -0.58
N ARG A 112 -8.48 0.02 -0.01
CA ARG A 112 -7.17 -0.62 -0.23
C ARG A 112 -6.93 -1.03 -1.69
N ASP A 113 -7.98 -1.44 -2.42
CA ASP A 113 -7.85 -1.80 -3.83
C ASP A 113 -7.56 -0.55 -4.67
N ILE A 114 -8.27 0.55 -4.39
CA ILE A 114 -8.05 1.87 -5.03
C ILE A 114 -6.65 2.39 -4.71
N HIS A 115 -6.26 2.37 -3.43
CA HIS A 115 -4.94 2.83 -3.00
C HIS A 115 -3.78 2.07 -3.64
N ARG A 116 -3.98 0.79 -3.97
CA ARG A 116 -2.98 0.02 -4.70
C ARG A 116 -2.81 0.53 -6.15
N ILE A 117 -3.88 1.03 -6.76
CA ILE A 117 -3.84 1.62 -8.10
C ILE A 117 -3.23 3.02 -8.02
N GLU A 118 -3.63 3.84 -7.04
CA GLU A 118 -2.99 5.14 -6.77
C GLU A 118 -1.48 4.98 -6.65
N LYS A 119 -0.99 4.07 -5.80
CA LYS A 119 0.45 3.82 -5.68
C LYS A 119 1.15 3.43 -6.98
N LYS A 120 0.44 2.77 -7.91
CA LYS A 120 1.01 2.44 -9.22
C LYS A 120 1.08 3.67 -10.12
N LEU A 121 0.01 4.48 -10.13
CA LEU A 121 -0.03 5.74 -10.87
C LEU A 121 0.99 6.74 -10.32
N ASP A 122 1.10 6.84 -9.01
CA ASP A 122 2.14 7.62 -8.33
C ASP A 122 3.52 7.16 -8.75
N ALA A 123 3.79 5.86 -8.85
CA ALA A 123 5.07 5.35 -9.33
C ALA A 123 5.32 5.61 -10.84
N GLU A 124 4.27 5.84 -11.65
CA GLU A 124 4.41 6.24 -13.06
C GLU A 124 4.81 7.72 -13.18
N ILE A 125 4.23 8.58 -12.33
CA ILE A 125 4.37 10.05 -12.34
C ILE A 125 5.57 10.49 -11.52
N ILE A 126 5.66 10.01 -10.29
CA ILE A 126 6.73 10.27 -9.32
C ILE A 126 7.85 9.29 -9.60
N ARG A 127 8.70 9.67 -10.56
CA ARG A 127 10.02 9.06 -10.72
C ARG A 127 11.00 9.90 -9.91
N LEU A 128 11.44 9.36 -8.78
CA LEU A 128 12.62 9.91 -8.12
C LEU A 128 13.79 9.76 -9.09
N ASP A 129 14.52 10.84 -9.33
CA ASP A 129 15.69 10.79 -10.19
C ASP A 129 16.71 9.79 -9.58
N PRO A 130 17.35 8.90 -10.37
CA PRO A 130 18.39 8.03 -9.84
C PRO A 130 19.54 8.80 -9.15
N LEU A 131 19.70 10.08 -9.47
CA LEU A 131 20.63 11.05 -8.90
C LEU A 131 19.91 12.14 -8.09
N ASP A 132 18.77 11.83 -7.47
CA ASP A 132 18.02 12.72 -6.56
C ASP A 132 18.85 13.22 -5.35
N GLY A 133 20.06 12.67 -5.18
CA GLY A 133 21.09 13.27 -4.33
C GLY A 133 21.33 14.76 -4.65
N LYS A 134 21.28 15.18 -5.93
CA LYS A 134 21.46 16.60 -6.28
C LYS A 134 20.31 17.47 -5.77
N SER A 135 19.06 17.04 -5.96
CA SER A 135 17.89 17.77 -5.46
C SER A 135 17.86 17.79 -3.92
N THR A 136 18.30 16.71 -3.28
CA THR A 136 18.48 16.66 -1.83
C THR A 136 19.53 17.67 -1.36
N LEU A 137 20.67 17.77 -2.05
CA LEU A 137 21.72 18.74 -1.74
C LEU A 137 21.23 20.20 -1.98
N GLU A 138 20.52 20.46 -3.08
CA GLU A 138 19.90 21.77 -3.33
C GLU A 138 18.89 22.15 -2.23
N TRP A 139 18.15 21.17 -1.71
CA TRP A 139 17.25 21.38 -0.59
C TRP A 139 17.98 21.63 0.73
N VAL A 140 19.08 20.92 0.98
CA VAL A 140 19.98 21.17 2.12
C VAL A 140 20.56 22.58 2.06
N ASP A 141 21.03 23.03 0.89
CA ASP A 141 21.52 24.38 0.68
C ASP A 141 20.44 25.43 0.97
N HIS A 142 19.21 25.19 0.51
CA HIS A 142 18.07 26.05 0.80
C HIS A 142 17.76 26.10 2.30
N LEU A 143 17.69 24.95 2.98
CA LEU A 143 17.45 24.85 4.42
C LEU A 143 18.55 25.56 5.21
N ASN A 144 19.80 25.45 4.77
CA ASN A 144 20.94 26.15 5.38
C ASN A 144 20.81 27.66 5.20
N ALA A 145 20.43 28.14 4.00
CA ALA A 145 20.26 29.56 3.71
C ALA A 145 19.17 30.23 4.57
N ILE A 146 18.09 29.51 4.88
CA ILE A 146 17.04 30.01 5.78
C ILE A 146 17.34 29.71 7.27
N GLY A 147 18.52 29.16 7.57
CA GLY A 147 18.96 28.76 8.90
C GLY A 147 18.08 27.70 9.56
N ALA A 148 17.34 26.90 8.78
CA ALA A 148 16.46 25.83 9.24
C ALA A 148 17.17 24.48 9.35
N LEU A 149 18.29 24.31 8.65
CA LEU A 149 19.08 23.07 8.71
C LEU A 149 19.69 22.88 10.11
N MET A 150 19.46 21.71 10.71
CA MET A 150 20.12 21.32 11.96
C MET A 150 21.28 20.37 11.70
N TYR A 151 21.04 19.36 10.85
CA TYR A 151 22.02 18.32 10.56
C TYR A 151 21.70 17.65 9.23
N PHE A 152 22.74 17.27 8.48
CA PHE A 152 22.62 16.50 7.27
C PHE A 152 23.75 15.48 7.17
N LYS A 153 23.41 14.26 6.77
CA LYS A 153 24.31 13.15 6.46
C LYS A 153 23.77 12.45 5.21
N SER A 154 24.57 12.42 4.14
CA SER A 154 24.28 11.57 3.00
C SER A 154 24.67 10.10 3.29
N SER A 155 24.18 9.17 2.49
CA SER A 155 24.62 7.76 2.57
C SER A 155 26.11 7.57 2.26
N SER A 156 26.74 8.52 1.56
CA SER A 156 28.17 8.52 1.28
C SER A 156 29.03 9.11 2.41
N ASP A 157 28.43 9.83 3.36
CA ASP A 157 29.15 10.42 4.49
C ASP A 157 29.33 9.41 5.62
N GLY A 158 30.49 9.44 6.28
CA GLY A 158 30.70 8.68 7.50
C GLY A 158 29.75 9.11 8.62
N PRO A 159 29.34 8.19 9.53
CA PRO A 159 28.52 8.56 10.67
C PRO A 159 29.31 9.50 11.61
N PRO A 160 28.65 10.43 12.32
CA PRO A 160 29.29 11.20 13.38
C PRO A 160 29.90 10.30 14.43
N ALA A 161 30.99 10.76 15.03
CA ALA A 161 31.60 10.10 16.19
C ALA A 161 30.54 9.87 17.27
N ASP A 162 30.56 8.67 17.85
CA ASP A 162 29.69 8.24 18.96
C ASP A 162 28.17 8.21 18.65
N SER A 163 27.76 8.37 17.39
CA SER A 163 26.33 8.38 17.03
C SER A 163 25.69 7.00 16.96
N ASN A 164 26.48 5.92 16.83
CA ASN A 164 26.00 4.55 16.52
C ASN A 164 25.04 4.48 15.30
N LEU A 165 25.11 5.46 14.39
CA LEU A 165 24.33 5.43 13.16
C LEU A 165 24.92 4.40 12.19
N ASP A 166 24.03 3.72 11.46
CA ASP A 166 24.42 2.85 10.35
C ASP A 166 25.23 3.68 9.32
N PRO A 167 26.40 3.20 8.84
CA PRO A 167 27.17 3.91 7.82
C PRO A 167 26.35 4.31 6.59
N ASP A 168 25.40 3.46 6.19
CA ASP A 168 24.57 3.66 5.01
C ASP A 168 23.32 4.52 5.30
N ALA A 169 23.13 4.97 6.55
CA ALA A 169 21.98 5.78 6.93
C ALA A 169 22.00 7.14 6.24
N PHE A 170 20.86 7.52 5.67
CA PHE A 170 20.57 8.90 5.28
C PHE A 170 19.90 9.63 6.43
N VAL A 171 20.41 10.82 6.79
CA VAL A 171 19.84 11.64 7.87
C VAL A 171 19.70 13.09 7.39
N LEU A 172 18.49 13.62 7.45
CA LEU A 172 18.21 15.04 7.27
C LEU A 172 17.38 15.53 8.46
N ALA A 173 17.94 16.44 9.24
CA ALA A 173 17.28 17.09 10.36
C ALA A 173 17.20 18.60 10.12
N PHE A 174 15.99 19.13 10.22
CA PHE A 174 15.72 20.56 10.09
C PHE A 174 14.63 20.97 11.08
N GLN A 175 14.55 22.27 11.34
CA GLN A 175 13.56 22.88 12.21
C GLN A 175 12.75 23.92 11.46
N THR A 176 11.44 23.77 11.53
CA THR A 176 10.49 24.78 11.07
C THR A 176 10.58 26.04 11.94
N PRO A 177 10.16 27.21 11.42
CA PRO A 177 10.09 28.44 12.22
C PRO A 177 9.22 28.30 13.48
N TYR A 178 8.17 27.48 13.42
CA TYR A 178 7.32 27.20 14.59
C TYR A 178 8.07 26.40 15.67
N GLN A 179 8.75 25.31 15.29
CA GLN A 179 9.56 24.51 16.22
C GLN A 179 10.64 25.36 16.89
N ARG A 180 11.27 26.28 16.15
CA ARG A 180 12.26 27.21 16.71
C ARG A 180 11.66 28.16 17.74
N LYS A 181 10.52 28.79 17.43
CA LYS A 181 9.79 29.66 18.37
C LYS A 181 9.37 28.90 19.62
N CYS A 182 8.91 27.66 19.48
CA CYS A 182 8.61 26.81 20.62
C CYS A 182 9.86 26.51 21.44
N PHE A 183 10.98 26.17 20.80
CA PHE A 183 12.23 25.91 21.50
C PHE A 183 12.75 27.14 22.25
N GLU A 184 12.65 28.33 21.67
CA GLU A 184 13.00 29.60 22.32
C GLU A 184 12.08 29.92 23.51
N ALA A 185 10.78 29.70 23.35
CA ALA A 185 9.79 30.02 24.39
C ALA A 185 9.80 29.05 25.58
N TRP A 186 10.11 27.77 25.34
CA TRP A 186 9.96 26.68 26.33
C TRP A 186 11.29 25.97 26.65
N GLY A 187 12.42 26.61 26.31
CA GLY A 187 13.74 26.00 26.22
C GLY A 187 14.15 25.11 27.39
N ARG A 188 14.73 23.95 27.01
CA ARG A 188 15.32 22.83 27.81
C ARG A 188 14.42 21.63 28.08
N ASP A 189 13.10 21.79 28.15
CA ASP A 189 12.22 20.66 28.52
C ASP A 189 11.50 20.01 27.33
N PHE A 190 11.62 20.58 26.13
CA PHE A 190 10.90 20.11 24.95
C PHE A 190 11.77 20.11 23.69
N ALA A 191 11.94 18.91 23.10
CA ALA A 191 12.49 18.72 21.76
C ALA A 191 11.46 17.99 20.90
N GLY A 192 10.78 18.72 20.02
CA GLY A 192 9.85 18.14 19.05
C GLY A 192 10.60 17.70 17.78
N LEU A 193 11.06 16.45 17.76
CA LEU A 193 11.62 15.83 16.56
C LEU A 193 10.46 15.27 15.72
N ASP A 194 10.16 15.91 14.60
CA ASP A 194 9.26 15.35 13.60
C ASP A 194 10.10 14.47 12.66
N ALA A 195 10.16 13.18 12.97
CA ALA A 195 10.84 12.20 12.13
C ALA A 195 9.83 11.57 11.17
N THR A 196 9.89 11.96 9.90
CA THR A 196 9.18 11.24 8.84
C THR A 196 9.96 9.97 8.51
N HIS A 197 9.58 8.87 9.15
CA HIS A 197 10.07 7.55 8.75
C HIS A 197 9.48 7.23 7.39
N ASN A 198 10.24 7.49 6.32
CA ASN A 198 9.98 6.86 5.04
C ASN A 198 10.43 5.39 5.17
N THR A 199 9.64 4.59 5.88
CA THR A 199 9.79 3.13 5.86
C THR A 199 9.39 2.65 4.48
N THR A 200 10.39 2.46 3.62
CA THR A 200 10.27 1.61 2.43
C THR A 200 10.12 0.15 2.84
#